data_AF-A0A2V7A0D3-F1
#
_entry.id   AF-A0A2V7A0D3-F1
#
_cell.length_a   1.000
_cell.length_b   1.000
_cell.length_c   1.000
_cell.angle_alpha   90.00
_cell.angle_beta   90.00
_cell.angle_gamma   90.00
#
_symmetry.space_group_name_H-M   'P 1'
#
loop_
_entity.id
_entity.type
_entity.pdbx_description
1 polymer ?
#
loop_
_entity_poly.entity_id
_entity_poly.type
_entity_poly.pdbx_seq_one_letter_code
_entity_poly.pdbx_strand_id
1 'polypeptide(L)'
;DLDEVPCGASHNACYISAYGDVMPCVAMPIACGNVRDEPFAEIWHRSPEMLRVRSIRIRDLHTCSSCTASRFCTRCPGQALVETGDLYGPSPANCEHALASAQVAGSSVIPASMLRSSASAL
;
A
#
# COMPACT_ATOMS: atom_id res chain seq x y z
N ASP A 1 -7.82 12.51 2.69
CA ASP A 1 -6.88 13.64 2.87
C ASP A 1 -5.54 13.23 2.25
N LEU A 2 -4.76 14.13 1.65
CA LEU A 2 -3.47 13.75 1.03
C LEU A 2 -2.37 13.43 2.05
N ASP A 3 -2.51 13.95 3.27
CA ASP A 3 -1.60 13.69 4.39
C ASP A 3 -2.06 12.51 5.26
N GLU A 4 -3.05 11.77 4.79
CA GLU A 4 -3.55 10.56 5.40
C GLU A 4 -2.60 9.37 5.17
N VAL A 5 -2.59 8.44 6.10
CA VAL A 5 -1.86 7.18 5.97
C VAL A 5 -2.68 6.17 5.16
N PRO A 6 -2.08 5.40 4.24
CA PRO A 6 -2.85 4.48 3.39
C PRO A 6 -3.38 3.25 4.16
N CYS A 7 -2.70 2.84 5.24
CA CYS A 7 -3.11 1.71 6.07
C CYS A 7 -2.41 1.74 7.45
N GLY A 8 -2.75 0.80 8.32
CA GLY A 8 -2.19 0.68 9.67
C GLY A 8 -0.80 0.02 9.78
N ALA A 9 -0.21 -0.45 8.68
CA ALA A 9 1.11 -1.08 8.68
C ALA A 9 2.15 -0.13 9.29
N SER A 10 2.95 -0.62 10.25
CA SER A 10 3.93 0.17 11.01
C SER A 10 3.35 1.27 11.91
N HIS A 11 2.02 1.43 11.99
CA HIS A 11 1.35 2.43 12.84
C HIS A 11 0.66 1.78 14.04
N ASN A 12 -0.16 0.76 13.81
CA ASN A 12 -0.90 0.04 14.83
C ASN A 12 -0.84 -1.48 14.67
N ALA A 13 -0.18 -1.97 13.61
CA ALA A 13 0.01 -3.38 13.35
C ALA A 13 1.39 -3.65 12.72
N CYS A 14 1.92 -4.84 13.01
CA CYS A 14 3.01 -5.50 12.30
C CYS A 14 2.71 -7.00 12.24
N TYR A 15 3.52 -7.72 11.47
CA TYR A 15 3.54 -9.17 11.47
C TYR A 15 4.87 -9.66 12.05
N ILE A 16 4.82 -10.69 12.90
CA ILE A 16 5.98 -11.38 13.44
C ILE A 16 5.88 -12.85 13.04
N SER A 17 6.87 -13.35 12.31
CA SER A 17 6.89 -14.75 11.87
C SER A 17 7.11 -15.70 13.07
N ALA A 18 6.81 -16.99 12.90
CA ALA A 18 7.19 -18.02 13.88
C ALA A 18 8.71 -18.10 14.09
N TYR A 19 9.50 -17.53 13.17
CA TYR A 19 10.96 -17.43 13.26
C TYR A 19 11.45 -16.11 13.89
N GLY A 20 10.52 -15.24 14.33
CA GLY A 20 10.82 -13.98 15.00
C GLY A 20 11.02 -12.79 14.07
N ASP A 21 10.95 -12.97 12.75
CA ASP A 21 11.14 -11.90 11.78
C ASP A 21 9.98 -10.91 11.86
N VAL A 22 10.30 -9.64 12.03
CA VAL A 22 9.34 -8.54 12.09
C VAL A 22 9.19 -7.91 10.71
N MET A 23 7.95 -7.76 10.28
CA MET A 23 7.57 -7.13 9.02
C MET A 23 6.44 -6.10 9.24
N PRO A 24 6.32 -5.06 8.41
CA PRO A 24 5.29 -4.01 8.55
C PRO A 24 3.86 -4.54 8.51
N CYS A 25 3.63 -5.59 7.73
CA CYS A 25 2.35 -6.25 7.51
C CYS A 25 2.62 -7.63 6.94
N VAL A 26 1.69 -8.58 7.09
CA VAL A 26 1.80 -9.92 6.47
C VAL A 26 1.93 -9.86 4.94
N ALA A 27 1.36 -8.84 4.30
CA ALA A 27 1.43 -8.61 2.86
C ALA A 27 2.64 -7.75 2.44
N MET A 28 3.52 -7.36 3.37
CA MET A 28 4.73 -6.59 3.08
C MET A 28 5.94 -7.38 3.55
N PRO A 29 6.53 -8.25 2.71
CA PRO A 29 7.69 -9.06 3.08
C PRO A 29 8.99 -8.24 3.14
N ILE A 30 8.98 -7.17 3.93
CA ILE A 30 10.09 -6.23 4.15
C ILE A 30 10.67 -6.54 5.53
N ALA A 31 11.85 -7.14 5.57
CA ALA A 31 12.51 -7.46 6.83
C ALA A 31 12.86 -6.18 7.61
N CYS A 32 12.32 -6.05 8.83
CA CYS A 32 12.57 -4.90 9.69
C CYS A 32 13.51 -5.21 10.87
N GLY A 33 13.67 -6.50 11.21
CA GLY A 33 14.47 -6.99 12.33
C GLY A 33 13.98 -8.36 12.80
N ASN A 34 14.59 -8.93 13.84
CA ASN A 34 14.14 -10.19 14.45
C ASN A 34 14.08 -10.05 15.98
N VAL A 35 12.94 -10.41 16.58
CA VAL A 35 12.72 -10.26 18.05
C VAL A 35 13.60 -11.18 18.91
N ARG A 36 14.29 -12.15 18.30
CA ARG A 36 15.27 -13.01 18.98
C ARG A 36 16.63 -12.34 19.14
N ASP A 37 16.90 -11.34 18.32
CA ASP A 37 18.19 -10.64 18.27
C ASP A 37 18.09 -9.23 18.88
N GLU A 38 16.95 -8.56 18.72
CA GLU A 38 16.73 -7.16 19.15
C GLU A 38 15.37 -6.99 19.85
N PRO A 39 15.26 -6.15 20.90
CA PRO A 39 13.97 -5.85 21.52
C PRO A 39 12.96 -5.32 20.50
N PHE A 40 11.73 -5.82 20.54
CA PHE A 40 10.67 -5.39 19.62
C PHE A 40 10.49 -3.87 19.58
N ALA A 41 10.63 -3.18 20.72
CA ALA A 41 10.51 -1.72 20.78
C ALA A 41 11.57 -0.99 19.93
N GLU A 42 12.81 -1.48 19.89
CA GLU A 42 13.87 -0.89 19.05
C GLU A 42 13.56 -1.12 17.57
N ILE A 43 13.18 -2.35 17.19
CA ILE A 43 12.75 -2.67 15.82
C ILE A 43 11.58 -1.77 15.41
N TRP A 44 10.53 -1.69 16.24
CA TRP A 44 9.31 -0.94 15.96
C TRP A 44 9.56 0.56 15.82
N HIS A 45 10.38 1.15 16.69
CA HIS A 45 10.60 2.60 16.70
C HIS A 45 11.75 3.07 15.83
N ARG A 46 12.75 2.24 15.56
CA ARG A 46 14.02 2.67 14.98
C ARG A 46 14.44 1.95 13.70
N SER A 47 13.80 0.83 13.36
CA SER A 47 14.09 0.14 12.10
C SER A 47 13.87 1.08 10.90
N PRO A 48 14.88 1.27 10.03
CA PRO A 48 14.76 2.14 8.85
C PRO A 48 13.60 1.75 7.94
N GLU A 49 13.36 0.45 7.77
CA GLU A 49 12.27 -0.07 6.95
C GLU A 49 10.91 0.18 7.57
N MET A 50 10.79 0.00 8.90
CA MET A 50 9.56 0.29 9.63
C MET A 50 9.23 1.79 9.58
N LEU A 51 10.26 2.66 9.68
CA LEU A 51 10.11 4.10 9.53
C LEU A 51 9.74 4.51 8.10
N ARG A 52 10.33 3.86 7.08
CA ARG A 52 10.03 4.09 5.66
C ARG A 52 8.57 3.78 5.34
N VAL A 53 8.02 2.67 5.84
CA VAL A 53 6.60 2.34 5.63
C VAL A 53 5.69 3.30 6.39
N ARG A 54 6.05 3.66 7.63
CA ARG A 54 5.30 4.61 8.47
C ARG A 54 5.26 6.03 7.88
N SER A 55 6.24 6.41 7.07
CA SER A 55 6.27 7.75 6.47
C SER A 55 5.38 7.90 5.23
N ILE A 56 4.87 6.80 4.68
CA ILE A 56 4.04 6.84 3.47
C ILE A 56 2.75 7.62 3.72
N ARG A 57 2.43 8.53 2.81
CA ARG A 57 1.18 9.27 2.73
C ARG A 57 0.50 9.07 1.39
N ILE A 58 -0.79 9.38 1.31
CA ILE A 58 -1.54 9.31 0.04
C ILE A 58 -0.88 10.15 -1.05
N ARG A 59 -0.32 11.33 -0.71
CA ARG A 59 0.44 12.18 -1.65
C ARG A 59 1.67 11.53 -2.27
N ASP A 60 2.27 10.54 -1.61
CA ASP A 60 3.49 9.87 -2.09
C ASP A 60 3.18 8.77 -3.13
N LEU A 61 1.90 8.45 -3.34
CA LEU A 61 1.49 7.38 -4.25
C LEU A 61 1.44 7.90 -5.70
N HIS A 62 1.99 7.11 -6.64
CA HIS A 62 2.18 7.52 -8.04
C HIS A 62 0.91 8.04 -8.71
N THR A 63 -0.07 7.16 -8.88
CA THR A 63 -1.35 7.47 -9.56
C THR A 63 -2.54 7.48 -8.60
N CYS A 64 -2.39 6.86 -7.42
CA CYS A 64 -3.49 6.73 -6.47
C CYS A 64 -3.82 8.05 -5.77
N SER A 65 -2.85 8.96 -5.63
CA SER A 65 -3.00 10.27 -4.96
C SER A 65 -4.09 11.15 -5.59
N SER A 66 -4.29 11.02 -6.90
CA SER A 66 -5.28 11.78 -7.68
C SER A 66 -6.39 10.90 -8.30
N CYS A 67 -6.46 9.63 -7.91
CA CYS A 67 -7.40 8.68 -8.50
C CYS A 67 -8.85 8.97 -8.07
N THR A 68 -9.73 9.23 -9.05
CA THR A 68 -11.15 9.52 -8.82
C THR A 68 -11.95 8.30 -8.35
N ALA A 69 -11.45 7.08 -8.58
CA ALA A 69 -12.02 5.85 -8.06
C ALA A 69 -11.59 5.52 -6.61
N SER A 70 -10.77 6.37 -5.97
CA SER A 70 -10.24 6.14 -4.62
C SER A 70 -11.31 5.86 -3.55
N ARG A 71 -12.49 6.49 -3.65
CA ARG A 71 -13.62 6.24 -2.74
C ARG A 71 -14.14 4.80 -2.75
N PHE A 72 -13.83 4.04 -3.80
CA PHE A 72 -14.21 2.63 -3.97
C PHE A 72 -13.03 1.67 -3.77
N CYS A 73 -11.87 2.19 -3.39
CA CYS A 73 -10.62 1.43 -3.30
C CYS A 73 -10.17 1.30 -1.85
N THR A 74 -9.97 0.07 -1.40
CA THR A 74 -9.30 -0.24 -0.13
C THR A 74 -7.81 -0.39 -0.39
N ARG A 75 -7.12 0.72 -0.67
CA ARG A 75 -5.70 0.73 -1.07
C ARG A 75 -4.84 -0.12 -0.13
N CYS A 76 -4.12 -1.10 -0.67
CA CYS A 76 -3.17 -1.93 0.10
C CYS A 76 -1.76 -1.83 -0.48
N PRO A 77 -0.82 -1.09 0.15
CA PRO A 77 0.57 -1.00 -0.32
C PRO A 77 1.26 -2.37 -0.39
N GLY A 78 0.97 -3.29 0.53
CA GLY A 78 1.53 -4.64 0.50
C GLY A 78 1.09 -5.43 -0.73
N GLN A 79 -0.18 -5.32 -1.11
CA GLN A 79 -0.68 -5.96 -2.33
C GLN A 79 -0.03 -5.39 -3.59
N ALA A 80 0.13 -4.07 -3.67
CA ALA A 80 0.84 -3.45 -4.78
C ALA A 80 2.30 -3.93 -4.86
N LEU A 81 2.98 -4.03 -3.72
CA LEU A 81 4.34 -4.56 -3.65
C LEU A 81 4.42 -6.01 -4.14
N VAL A 82 3.51 -6.89 -3.72
CA VAL A 82 3.51 -8.30 -4.14
C VAL A 82 3.18 -8.46 -5.62
N GLU A 83 2.23 -7.67 -6.14
CA GLU A 83 1.77 -7.79 -7.54
C GLU A 83 2.73 -7.14 -8.54
N THR A 84 3.42 -6.05 -8.15
CA THR A 84 4.16 -5.20 -9.09
C THR A 84 5.61 -4.93 -8.70
N GLY A 85 6.01 -5.29 -7.47
CA GLY A 85 7.30 -4.90 -6.90
C GLY A 85 7.35 -3.44 -6.42
N ASP A 86 6.26 -2.68 -6.54
CA ASP A 86 6.21 -1.26 -6.19
C ASP A 86 5.20 -0.98 -5.07
N LEU A 87 5.73 -0.57 -3.90
CA LEU A 87 4.94 -0.22 -2.73
C LEU A 87 4.07 1.04 -2.95
N TYR A 88 4.54 1.97 -3.77
CA TYR A 88 3.90 3.27 -4.04
C TYR A 88 2.95 3.21 -5.25
N GLY A 89 3.08 2.17 -6.07
CA GLY A 89 2.26 1.91 -7.24
C GLY A 89 0.84 1.38 -6.94
N PRO A 90 -0.02 1.31 -7.96
CA PRO A 90 -1.34 0.70 -7.84
C PRO A 90 -1.23 -0.83 -7.74
N SER A 91 -2.18 -1.46 -7.04
CA SER A 91 -2.40 -2.91 -7.13
C SER A 91 -3.43 -3.17 -8.24
N PRO A 92 -3.10 -3.92 -9.30
CA PRO A 92 -4.07 -4.37 -10.31
C PRO A 92 -5.35 -4.96 -9.71
N ALA A 93 -5.25 -5.86 -8.74
CA ALA A 93 -6.43 -6.49 -8.14
C ALA A 93 -7.31 -5.49 -7.39
N ASN A 94 -6.71 -4.58 -6.61
CA ASN A 94 -7.48 -3.55 -5.91
C ASN A 94 -8.13 -2.56 -6.89
N CYS A 95 -7.48 -2.29 -8.03
CA CYS A 95 -8.07 -1.47 -9.09
C CYS A 95 -9.26 -2.16 -9.75
N GLU A 96 -9.17 -3.47 -10.05
CA GLU A 96 -10.30 -4.25 -10.56
C GLU A 96 -11.47 -4.28 -9.59
N HIS A 97 -11.18 -4.50 -8.31
CA HIS A 97 -12.19 -4.46 -7.26
C HIS A 97 -12.84 -3.08 -7.13
N ALA A 98 -12.06 -2.00 -7.20
CA ALA A 98 -12.57 -0.63 -7.15
C ALA A 98 -13.46 -0.31 -8.35
N LEU A 99 -13.12 -0.78 -9.55
CA LEU A 99 -13.94 -0.63 -10.75
C LEU A 99 -15.28 -1.37 -10.58
N ALA A 100 -15.25 -2.64 -10.16
CA ALA A 100 -16.46 -3.41 -9.92
C ALA A 100 -17.35 -2.77 -8.84
N SER A 101 -16.75 -2.32 -7.73
CA SER A 101 -17.45 -1.62 -6.65
C SER A 101 -18.10 -0.32 -7.12
N ALA A 102 -17.40 0.45 -7.97
CA ALA A 102 -17.94 1.67 -8.56
C ALA A 102 -19.15 1.38 -9.46
N GLN A 103 -19.08 0.33 -10.29
CA GLN A 103 -20.16 -0.07 -11.19
C GLN A 103 -21.41 -0.50 -10.43
N VAL A 104 -21.25 -1.32 -9.38
CA VAL A 104 -22.37 -1.73 -8.51
C VAL A 104 -23.00 -0.52 -7.82
N ALA A 105 -22.21 0.48 -7.46
CA ALA A 105 -22.69 1.74 -6.88
C ALA A 105 -23.26 2.73 -7.91
N GLY A 106 -23.40 2.34 -9.20
CA GLY A 106 -23.92 3.21 -10.27
C GLY A 106 -22.97 4.35 -10.69
N SER A 107 -21.68 4.24 -10.35
CA SER A 107 -20.65 5.24 -10.66
C SER A 107 -19.81 4.82 -11.86
N SER A 108 -19.60 5.72 -12.82
CA SER A 108 -18.80 5.47 -14.03
C SER A 108 -17.31 5.81 -13.87
N VAL A 109 -16.79 5.84 -12.64
CA VAL A 109 -15.38 6.18 -12.41
C VAL A 109 -14.49 4.98 -12.75
N ILE A 110 -13.32 5.26 -13.30
CA ILE A 110 -12.35 4.25 -13.70
C ILE A 110 -11.06 4.49 -12.90
N PRO A 111 -10.47 3.46 -12.29
CA PRO A 111 -9.18 3.59 -11.63
C PRO A 111 -8.12 4.18 -12.56
N ALA A 112 -7.30 5.10 -12.03
CA ALA A 112 -6.29 5.82 -12.81
C ALA A 112 -5.31 4.89 -13.56
N SER A 113 -4.96 3.75 -12.96
CA SER A 113 -4.09 2.73 -13.57
C SER A 113 -4.71 2.03 -14.78
N MET A 114 -6.04 2.09 -14.94
CA MET A 114 -6.79 1.46 -16.02
C MET A 114 -7.19 2.43 -17.12
N LEU A 115 -6.95 3.73 -16.92
CA LEU A 115 -7.12 4.72 -17.97
C LEU A 115 -6.06 4.44 -19.03
N ARG A 116 -6.49 4.20 -20.27
CA ARG A 116 -5.54 4.08 -21.40
C ARG A 116 -4.79 5.40 -21.50
N SER A 117 -3.46 5.34 -21.49
CA SER A 117 -2.65 6.50 -21.85
C SER A 117 -3.02 6.88 -23.28
N SER A 118 -3.58 8.07 -23.48
CA SER A 118 -3.86 8.63 -24.80
C SER A 118 -2.59 9.02 -25.57
N ALA A 119 -1.41 8.51 -25.17
CA ALA A 119 -0.14 8.76 -25.81
C ALA A 119 0.24 7.61 -26.76
N SER A 120 -0.48 7.50 -27.88
CA SER A 120 0.00 6.83 -29.10
C SER A 120 -0.80 7.29 -30.31
N ALA A 121 -0.85 8.61 -30.52
CA ALA A 121 -1.39 9.23 -31.72
C ALA A 121 -0.58 10.50 -32.06
N LEU A 122 0.72 10.33 -32.34
CA LEU A 122 1.54 11.23 -33.15
C LEU A 122 2.54 10.39 -33.93
#